data_AF-A0A9E0LKH4-F1
#
_entry.id   AF-A0A9E0LKH4-F1
#
_cell.length_a   1.000
_cell.length_b   1.000
_cell.length_c   1.000
_cell.angle_alpha   90.00
_cell.angle_beta   90.00
_cell.angle_gamma   90.00
#
_symmetry.space_group_name_H-M   'P 1'
#
loop_
_entity.id
_entity.type
_entity.pdbx_description
1 polymer ?
#
loop_
_entity_poly.entity_id
_entity_poly.type
_entity_poly.pdbx_seq_one_letter_code
_entity_poly.pdbx_strand_id
1 'polypeptide(L)'
;MKTSKSRPAENQSDTALADPILLDSQQQPAWHVVVLSFFTLGAYNMYWLYRNLNSLCQGSNQLQQGIDGKDPELEDAHIKLGRDGTLETYLKFGQARPIFTTALFAIPVVNLLVLLGFAHMSAQLIPDRNSFMRKNSQFTGFVIALLFGALTLLIRLPEPFELLYLTSALPLAIVQIWLNRHWKVVEDNKRIARQAFSPLELVAIITGASIIGLIAIHPDIK
;
A
#
# COMPACT_ATOMS: atom_id res chain seq x y z
N MET A 1 21.98 69.70 -17.75
CA MET A 1 20.78 69.02 -18.27
C MET A 1 20.58 67.71 -17.51
N LYS A 2 19.50 67.61 -16.74
CA LYS A 2 19.10 66.44 -15.97
C LYS A 2 18.26 65.52 -16.86
N THR A 3 18.58 64.23 -16.92
CA THR A 3 17.67 63.20 -17.42
C THR A 3 17.50 62.14 -16.33
N SER A 4 16.50 62.37 -15.47
CA SER A 4 16.00 61.42 -14.50
C SER A 4 15.28 60.29 -15.24
N LYS A 5 15.82 59.08 -15.17
CA LYS A 5 15.23 57.88 -15.75
C LYS A 5 14.31 57.24 -14.70
N SER A 6 13.02 57.48 -14.81
CA SER A 6 11.97 56.87 -14.00
C SER A 6 11.91 55.36 -14.24
N ARG A 7 12.19 54.58 -13.20
CA ARG A 7 12.05 53.12 -13.18
C ARG A 7 10.57 52.79 -12.96
N PRO A 8 9.92 51.96 -13.80
CA PRO A 8 8.53 51.58 -13.58
C PRO A 8 8.42 50.68 -12.35
N ALA A 9 7.35 50.91 -11.58
CA ALA A 9 6.98 50.13 -10.41
C ALA A 9 6.80 48.66 -10.79
N GLU A 10 7.57 47.81 -10.13
CA GLU A 10 7.42 46.36 -10.15
C GLU A 10 6.11 46.03 -9.44
N ASN A 11 5.10 45.73 -10.25
CA ASN A 11 3.80 45.28 -9.82
C ASN A 11 3.99 43.85 -9.26
N GLN A 12 4.30 43.75 -7.96
CA GLN A 12 4.20 42.50 -7.20
C GLN A 12 2.72 42.15 -7.06
N SER A 13 2.13 41.72 -8.18
CA SER A 13 0.89 40.98 -8.20
C SER A 13 1.12 39.68 -7.45
N ASP A 14 0.50 39.56 -6.27
CA ASP A 14 -0.18 38.36 -5.80
C ASP A 14 0.25 37.08 -6.52
N THR A 15 1.46 36.61 -6.19
CA THR A 15 1.76 35.19 -6.33
C THR A 15 0.88 34.51 -5.31
N ALA A 16 -0.36 34.20 -5.73
CA ALA A 16 -1.21 33.25 -5.07
C ALA A 16 -0.30 32.08 -4.70
N LEU A 17 -0.11 31.90 -3.39
CA LEU A 17 0.44 30.68 -2.82
C LEU A 17 -0.43 29.58 -3.42
N ALA A 18 0.05 28.95 -4.48
CA ALA A 18 -0.47 27.67 -4.92
C ALA A 18 -0.34 26.81 -3.67
N ASP A 19 -1.47 26.50 -3.03
CA ASP A 19 -1.52 25.56 -1.93
C ASP A 19 -0.62 24.40 -2.34
N PRO A 20 0.44 24.08 -1.58
CA PRO A 20 1.32 22.99 -1.95
C PRO A 20 0.41 21.79 -2.09
N ILE A 21 0.29 21.26 -3.31
CA ILE A 21 -0.51 20.08 -3.60
C ILE A 21 -0.06 19.05 -2.57
N LEU A 22 -0.87 18.82 -1.54
CA LEU A 22 -0.54 17.94 -0.44
C LEU A 22 -0.39 16.56 -1.08
N LEU A 23 0.86 16.17 -1.31
CA LEU A 23 1.19 14.88 -1.91
C LEU A 23 0.70 13.80 -0.95
N ASP A 24 -0.31 13.07 -1.38
CA ASP A 24 -0.88 11.97 -0.60
C ASP A 24 0.21 10.93 -0.31
N SER A 25 0.36 10.63 0.98
CA SER A 25 1.26 9.61 1.49
C SER A 25 0.80 8.21 1.04
N GLN A 26 1.75 7.36 0.67
CA GLN A 26 1.51 5.94 0.42
C GLN A 26 1.29 5.15 1.71
N GLN A 27 1.70 5.69 2.86
CA GLN A 27 1.41 5.10 4.16
C GLN A 27 -0.09 5.04 4.45
N GLN A 28 -0.56 3.87 4.83
CA GLN A 28 -1.94 3.62 5.24
C GLN A 28 -1.96 2.78 6.52
N PRO A 29 -2.68 3.19 7.58
CA PRO A 29 -2.83 2.40 8.79
C PRO A 29 -3.27 0.96 8.50
N ALA A 30 -2.61 -0.01 9.15
CA ALA A 30 -2.90 -1.43 8.93
C ALA A 30 -4.35 -1.82 9.26
N TRP A 31 -4.96 -1.11 10.23
CA TRP A 31 -6.36 -1.31 10.60
C TRP A 31 -7.34 -0.94 9.47
N HIS A 32 -6.98 -0.02 8.56
CA HIS A 32 -7.82 0.27 7.40
C HIS A 32 -7.97 -0.96 6.50
N VAL A 33 -6.91 -1.74 6.33
CA VAL A 33 -6.96 -3.00 5.57
C VAL A 33 -7.96 -3.94 6.21
N VAL A 34 -7.86 -4.15 7.52
CA VAL A 34 -8.79 -5.03 8.25
C VAL A 34 -10.23 -4.55 8.13
N VAL A 35 -10.49 -3.27 8.39
CA VAL A 35 -11.86 -2.71 8.37
C VAL A 35 -12.46 -2.77 6.97
N LEU A 36 -11.73 -2.36 5.95
CA LEU A 36 -12.26 -2.36 4.58
C LEU A 36 -12.42 -3.78 4.06
N SER A 37 -11.51 -4.69 4.37
CA SER A 37 -11.66 -6.11 4.02
C SER A 37 -12.85 -6.75 4.73
N PHE A 38 -13.09 -6.42 5.99
CA PHE A 38 -14.24 -6.91 6.72
C PHE A 38 -15.54 -6.45 6.04
N PHE A 39 -15.71 -5.14 5.85
CA PHE A 39 -16.95 -4.60 5.30
C PHE A 39 -17.14 -4.93 3.82
N THR A 40 -16.08 -5.07 3.02
CA THR A 40 -16.20 -5.46 1.60
C THR A 40 -16.22 -6.97 1.36
N LEU A 41 -16.38 -7.79 2.41
CA LEU A 41 -16.38 -9.25 2.29
C LEU A 41 -15.13 -9.80 1.59
N GLY A 42 -13.97 -9.22 1.91
CA GLY A 42 -12.67 -9.58 1.35
C GLY A 42 -12.35 -8.99 -0.02
N ALA A 43 -13.31 -8.35 -0.72
CA ALA A 43 -13.05 -7.76 -2.04
C ALA A 43 -11.97 -6.68 -2.01
N TYR A 44 -11.86 -5.93 -0.91
CA TYR A 44 -10.81 -4.94 -0.71
C TYR A 44 -9.40 -5.54 -0.75
N ASN A 45 -9.20 -6.82 -0.40
CA ASN A 45 -7.90 -7.47 -0.45
C ASN A 45 -7.27 -7.41 -1.85
N MET A 46 -8.08 -7.59 -2.90
CA MET A 46 -7.63 -7.50 -4.28
C MET A 46 -7.22 -6.08 -4.65
N TYR A 47 -8.06 -5.09 -4.33
CA TYR A 47 -7.76 -3.68 -4.57
C TYR A 47 -6.50 -3.24 -3.81
N TRP A 48 -6.36 -3.66 -2.56
CA TRP A 48 -5.20 -3.38 -1.72
C TRP A 48 -3.91 -3.92 -2.34
N LEU A 49 -3.92 -5.16 -2.83
CA LEU A 49 -2.76 -5.77 -3.49
C LEU A 49 -2.41 -5.00 -4.77
N TYR A 50 -3.41 -4.71 -5.62
CA TYR A 50 -3.24 -3.93 -6.85
C TYR A 50 -2.59 -2.57 -6.56
N ARG A 51 -3.16 -1.83 -5.62
CA ARG A 51 -2.70 -0.48 -5.26
C ARG A 51 -1.24 -0.51 -4.82
N ASN A 52 -0.88 -1.39 -3.88
CA ASN A 52 0.49 -1.46 -3.36
C ASN A 52 1.50 -1.91 -4.43
N LEU A 53 1.15 -2.90 -5.25
CA LEU A 53 2.00 -3.32 -6.37
C LEU A 53 2.18 -2.18 -7.38
N ASN A 54 1.12 -1.47 -7.70
CA ASN A 54 1.18 -0.34 -8.63
C ASN A 54 2.05 0.79 -8.09
N SER A 55 1.89 1.19 -6.82
CA SER A 55 2.73 2.21 -6.19
C SER A 55 4.21 1.81 -6.15
N LEU A 56 4.52 0.55 -5.82
CA LEU A 56 5.90 0.04 -5.81
C LEU A 56 6.51 0.01 -7.22
N CYS A 57 5.73 -0.44 -8.22
CA CYS A 57 6.17 -0.49 -9.62
C CYS A 57 6.42 0.93 -10.17
N GLN A 58 5.49 1.86 -9.94
CA GLN A 58 5.63 3.25 -10.38
C GLN A 58 6.85 3.93 -9.72
N GLY A 59 6.99 3.82 -8.40
CA GLY A 59 8.12 4.42 -7.69
C GLY A 59 9.46 3.80 -8.07
N SER A 60 9.51 2.50 -8.32
CA SER A 60 10.69 1.79 -8.82
C SER A 60 11.11 2.29 -10.22
N ASN A 61 10.15 2.42 -11.13
CA ASN A 61 10.39 2.94 -12.49
C ASN A 61 10.86 4.41 -12.46
N GLN A 62 10.26 5.25 -11.60
CA GLN A 62 10.70 6.63 -11.40
C GLN A 62 12.12 6.69 -10.86
N LEU A 63 12.42 5.90 -9.83
CA LEU A 63 13.78 5.84 -9.25
C LEU A 63 14.80 5.39 -10.30
N GLN A 64 14.45 4.43 -11.16
CA GLN A 64 15.33 3.95 -12.21
C GLN A 64 15.60 5.01 -13.29
N GLN A 65 14.61 5.86 -13.60
CA GLN A 65 14.77 7.02 -14.49
C GLN A 65 15.55 8.18 -13.83
N GLY A 66 15.43 8.33 -12.51
CA GLY A 66 16.11 9.37 -11.73
C GLY A 66 17.62 9.19 -11.61
N ILE A 67 18.11 7.95 -11.74
CA ILE A 67 19.56 7.62 -11.73
C ILE A 67 20.32 8.34 -12.86
N ASP A 68 19.62 8.80 -13.91
CA ASP A 68 20.20 9.62 -14.99
C ASP A 68 20.40 11.11 -14.61
N GLY A 69 20.23 11.47 -13.31
CA GLY A 69 20.73 12.73 -12.74
C GLY A 69 19.82 13.95 -12.90
N LYS A 70 18.50 13.77 -13.00
CA LYS A 70 17.55 14.88 -13.25
C LYS A 70 16.72 15.34 -12.05
N ASP A 71 16.72 14.63 -10.93
CA ASP A 71 15.87 14.96 -9.78
C ASP A 71 16.59 14.72 -8.44
N PRO A 72 16.86 15.79 -7.65
CA PRO A 72 17.54 15.67 -6.37
C PRO A 72 16.72 14.89 -5.31
N GLU A 73 15.39 14.83 -5.41
CA GLU A 73 14.57 14.03 -4.47
C GLU A 73 14.74 12.53 -4.71
N LEU A 74 14.83 12.12 -5.98
CA LEU A 74 15.05 10.71 -6.35
C LEU A 74 16.47 10.26 -5.99
N GLU A 75 17.45 11.16 -6.06
CA GLU A 75 18.82 10.88 -5.62
C GLU A 75 18.88 10.60 -4.11
N ASP A 76 18.21 11.42 -3.28
CA ASP A 76 18.12 11.19 -1.83
C ASP A 76 17.41 9.86 -1.50
N ALA A 77 16.31 9.55 -2.19
CA ALA A 77 15.62 8.27 -2.04
C ALA A 77 16.54 7.08 -2.41
N HIS A 78 17.33 7.21 -3.48
CA HIS A 78 18.31 6.20 -3.90
C HIS A 78 19.36 5.95 -2.82
N ILE A 79 19.94 7.02 -2.27
CA ILE A 79 20.94 6.95 -1.20
C ILE A 79 20.36 6.30 0.06
N LYS A 80 19.15 6.72 0.48
CA LYS A 80 18.45 6.15 1.65
C LYS A 80 18.19 4.65 1.48
N LEU A 81 17.66 4.23 0.32
CA LEU A 81 17.38 2.82 0.02
C LEU A 81 18.67 1.98 -0.10
N GLY A 82 19.74 2.56 -0.64
CA GLY A 82 21.06 1.94 -0.72
C GLY A 82 21.66 1.71 0.67
N ARG A 83 21.60 2.73 1.54
CA ARG A 83 22.05 2.64 2.93
C ARG A 83 21.29 1.55 3.69
N ASP A 84 19.98 1.47 3.51
CA ASP A 84 19.14 0.47 4.20
C ASP A 84 19.25 -0.92 3.55
N GLY A 85 19.86 -1.01 2.36
CA GLY A 85 20.10 -2.24 1.60
C GLY A 85 18.84 -2.82 0.97
N THR A 86 17.80 -2.00 0.78
CA THR A 86 16.49 -2.39 0.23
C THR A 86 16.36 -2.01 -1.25
N LEU A 87 17.34 -1.27 -1.79
CA LEU A 87 17.35 -0.76 -3.16
C LEU A 87 17.13 -1.86 -4.21
N GLU A 88 17.87 -2.97 -4.13
CA GLU A 88 17.76 -4.05 -5.12
C GLU A 88 16.35 -4.68 -5.13
N THR A 89 15.81 -4.97 -3.96
CA THR A 89 14.44 -5.50 -3.80
C THR A 89 13.42 -4.50 -4.34
N TYR A 90 13.60 -3.21 -4.07
CA TYR A 90 12.72 -2.16 -4.57
C TYR A 90 12.73 -2.08 -6.12
N LEU A 91 13.91 -2.16 -6.73
CA LEU A 91 14.05 -2.18 -8.19
C LEU A 91 13.40 -3.43 -8.83
N LYS A 92 13.46 -4.59 -8.17
CA LYS A 92 12.76 -5.81 -8.63
C LYS A 92 11.24 -5.63 -8.74
N PHE A 93 10.62 -4.76 -7.94
CA PHE A 93 9.19 -4.46 -8.07
C PHE A 93 8.84 -3.72 -9.38
N GLY A 94 9.79 -3.04 -10.02
CA GLY A 94 9.57 -2.41 -11.34
C GLY A 94 9.20 -3.43 -12.43
N GLN A 95 9.61 -4.68 -12.26
CA GLN A 95 9.31 -5.77 -13.20
C GLN A 95 7.94 -6.42 -12.97
N ALA A 96 7.26 -6.11 -11.85
CA ALA A 96 5.96 -6.66 -11.55
C ALA A 96 4.90 -6.15 -12.55
N ARG A 97 3.88 -6.95 -12.82
CA ARG A 97 2.71 -6.57 -13.64
C ARG A 97 1.48 -6.46 -12.74
N PRO A 98 1.17 -5.28 -12.15
CA PRO A 98 0.16 -5.17 -11.08
C PRO A 98 -1.21 -5.75 -11.46
N ILE A 99 -1.68 -5.44 -12.67
CA ILE A 99 -2.99 -5.93 -13.17
C ILE A 99 -3.01 -7.46 -13.25
N PHE A 100 -1.98 -8.05 -13.87
CA PHE A 100 -1.90 -9.50 -14.04
C PHE A 100 -1.75 -10.22 -12.70
N THR A 101 -0.88 -9.75 -11.83
CA THR A 101 -0.68 -10.31 -10.48
C THR A 101 -1.96 -10.25 -9.65
N THR A 102 -2.71 -9.15 -9.74
CA THR A 102 -3.99 -9.01 -9.04
C THR A 102 -5.05 -9.95 -9.60
N ALA A 103 -5.12 -10.10 -10.93
CA ALA A 103 -6.04 -11.05 -11.55
C ALA A 103 -5.75 -12.49 -11.11
N LEU A 104 -4.47 -12.87 -11.04
CA LEU A 104 -4.04 -14.17 -10.52
C LEU A 104 -4.39 -14.38 -9.04
N PHE A 105 -4.42 -13.32 -8.24
CA PHE A 105 -4.81 -13.37 -6.83
C PHE A 105 -6.28 -13.75 -6.61
N ALA A 106 -7.14 -13.63 -7.64
CA ALA A 106 -8.52 -14.12 -7.58
C ALA A 106 -8.62 -15.66 -7.60
N ILE A 107 -7.58 -16.35 -8.06
CA ILE A 107 -7.58 -17.82 -8.19
C ILE A 107 -7.06 -18.43 -6.88
N PRO A 108 -7.83 -19.23 -6.13
CA PRO A 108 -7.50 -19.59 -4.73
C PRO A 108 -6.11 -20.19 -4.51
N VAL A 109 -5.67 -21.13 -5.36
CA VAL A 109 -4.34 -21.75 -5.23
C VAL A 109 -3.24 -20.77 -5.64
N VAL A 110 -3.47 -20.01 -6.70
CA VAL A 110 -2.49 -19.04 -7.21
C VAL A 110 -2.37 -17.85 -6.26
N ASN A 111 -3.44 -17.48 -5.57
CA ASN A 111 -3.46 -16.45 -4.53
C ASN A 111 -2.39 -16.71 -3.48
N LEU A 112 -2.27 -17.94 -2.98
CA LEU A 112 -1.25 -18.27 -1.97
C LEU A 112 0.18 -18.10 -2.50
N LEU A 113 0.43 -18.45 -3.75
CA LEU A 113 1.74 -18.28 -4.39
C LEU A 113 2.05 -16.79 -4.63
N VAL A 114 1.06 -16.02 -5.08
CA VAL A 114 1.18 -14.57 -5.24
C VAL A 114 1.44 -13.89 -3.90
N LEU A 115 0.69 -14.26 -2.86
CA LEU A 115 0.85 -13.71 -1.52
C LEU A 115 2.21 -14.08 -0.92
N LEU A 116 2.66 -15.33 -1.10
CA LEU A 116 3.98 -15.78 -0.69
C LEU A 116 5.07 -14.88 -1.29
N GLY A 117 5.04 -14.71 -2.62
CA GLY A 117 6.02 -13.87 -3.32
C GLY A 117 5.94 -12.41 -2.88
N PHE A 118 4.74 -11.86 -2.77
CA PHE A 118 4.54 -10.47 -2.36
C PHE A 118 4.96 -10.21 -0.91
N ALA A 119 4.59 -11.09 0.03
CA ALA A 119 4.96 -11.00 1.44
C ALA A 119 6.47 -11.16 1.64
N HIS A 120 7.10 -12.11 0.92
CA HIS A 120 8.55 -12.28 0.90
C HIS A 120 9.27 -11.00 0.48
N MET A 121 8.87 -10.42 -0.66
CA MET A 121 9.46 -9.20 -1.18
C MET A 121 9.21 -8.00 -0.27
N SER A 122 8.01 -7.89 0.32
CA SER A 122 7.67 -6.83 1.26
C SER A 122 8.48 -6.94 2.56
N ALA A 123 8.76 -8.15 3.06
CA ALA A 123 9.62 -8.36 4.22
C ALA A 123 11.07 -7.95 3.95
N GLN A 124 11.54 -8.10 2.70
CA GLN A 124 12.87 -7.62 2.29
C GLN A 124 12.96 -6.09 2.23
N LEU A 125 11.83 -5.37 2.09
CA LEU A 125 11.79 -3.90 2.13
C LEU A 125 11.87 -3.30 3.55
N ILE A 126 11.92 -4.13 4.60
CA ILE A 126 12.07 -3.64 5.98
C ILE A 126 13.47 -3.03 6.13
N PRO A 127 13.61 -1.76 6.52
CA PRO A 127 14.91 -1.08 6.53
C PRO A 127 15.91 -1.67 7.54
N ASP A 128 15.43 -2.26 8.63
CA ASP A 128 16.25 -2.95 9.61
C ASP A 128 16.77 -4.30 9.06
N ARG A 129 18.06 -4.31 8.65
CA ARG A 129 18.80 -5.49 8.19
C ARG A 129 18.88 -6.60 9.24
N ASN A 130 18.83 -6.25 10.52
CA ASN A 130 18.96 -7.21 11.60
C ASN A 130 17.62 -7.82 12.02
N SER A 131 16.51 -7.29 11.53
CA SER A 131 15.17 -7.79 11.85
C SER A 131 15.00 -9.25 11.43
N PHE A 132 14.36 -10.02 12.31
CA PHE A 132 14.06 -11.44 12.07
C PHE A 132 13.28 -11.65 10.77
N MET A 133 12.31 -10.77 10.50
CA MET A 133 11.42 -10.84 9.33
C MET A 133 12.19 -10.67 8.01
N ARG A 134 13.19 -9.79 7.97
CA ARG A 134 14.00 -9.58 6.75
C ARG A 134 14.98 -10.74 6.54
N LYS A 135 15.68 -11.15 7.60
CA LYS A 135 16.64 -12.27 7.56
C LYS A 135 15.99 -13.58 7.11
N ASN A 136 14.77 -13.85 7.57
CA ASN A 136 14.03 -15.05 7.26
C ASN A 136 12.87 -14.78 6.29
N SER A 137 13.01 -13.81 5.39
CA SER A 137 11.92 -13.31 4.53
C SER A 137 11.19 -14.39 3.74
N GLN A 138 11.86 -15.46 3.29
CA GLN A 138 11.21 -16.59 2.61
C GLN A 138 10.28 -17.36 3.56
N PHE A 139 10.78 -17.73 4.74
CA PHE A 139 10.00 -18.39 5.78
C PHE A 139 8.87 -17.50 6.28
N THR A 140 9.13 -16.22 6.52
CA THR A 140 8.12 -15.23 6.89
C THR A 140 7.02 -15.12 5.83
N GLY A 141 7.38 -15.03 4.55
CA GLY A 141 6.41 -15.04 3.44
C GLY A 141 5.57 -16.32 3.41
N PHE A 142 6.20 -17.48 3.65
CA PHE A 142 5.52 -18.78 3.76
C PHE A 142 4.52 -18.81 4.91
N VAL A 143 4.91 -18.35 6.09
CA VAL A 143 4.01 -18.28 7.26
C VAL A 143 2.82 -17.36 6.99
N ILE A 144 3.04 -16.19 6.36
CA ILE A 144 1.94 -15.28 5.99
C ILE A 144 0.97 -15.94 5.00
N ALA A 145 1.50 -16.56 3.94
CA ALA A 145 0.66 -17.22 2.94
C ALA A 145 -0.11 -18.41 3.54
N LEU A 146 0.54 -19.23 4.38
CA LEU A 146 -0.09 -20.34 5.08
C LEU A 146 -1.21 -19.86 6.01
N LEU A 147 -0.94 -18.82 6.81
CA LEU A 147 -1.93 -18.25 7.72
C LEU A 147 -3.13 -17.68 6.94
N PHE A 148 -2.88 -16.95 5.85
CA PHE A 148 -3.94 -16.44 4.98
C PHE A 148 -4.79 -17.57 4.38
N GLY A 149 -4.15 -18.61 3.87
CA GLY A 149 -4.85 -19.79 3.33
C GLY A 149 -5.68 -20.49 4.39
N ALA A 150 -5.11 -20.73 5.57
CA ALA A 150 -5.80 -21.37 6.69
C ALA A 150 -7.03 -20.58 7.15
N LEU A 151 -6.90 -19.24 7.28
CA LEU A 151 -8.03 -18.37 7.65
C LEU A 151 -9.08 -18.29 6.54
N THR A 152 -8.68 -18.37 5.27
CA THR A 152 -9.62 -18.39 4.13
C THR A 152 -10.45 -19.67 4.12
N LEU A 153 -9.90 -20.81 4.56
CA LEU A 153 -10.66 -22.07 4.66
C LEU A 153 -11.84 -22.00 5.64
N LEU A 154 -11.86 -21.01 6.55
CA LEU A 154 -12.98 -20.79 7.47
C LEU A 154 -14.29 -20.45 6.73
N ILE A 155 -14.22 -20.06 5.45
CA ILE A 155 -15.42 -19.88 4.61
C ILE A 155 -16.21 -21.18 4.42
N ARG A 156 -15.60 -22.35 4.69
CA ARG A 156 -16.26 -23.66 4.61
C ARG A 156 -17.03 -24.03 5.88
N LEU A 157 -16.96 -23.22 6.93
CA LEU A 157 -17.72 -23.44 8.15
C LEU A 157 -19.21 -23.16 7.94
N PRO A 158 -20.11 -23.82 8.69
CA PRO A 158 -21.53 -23.53 8.63
C PRO A 158 -21.81 -22.10 9.12
N GLU A 159 -22.93 -21.54 8.67
CA GLU A 159 -23.39 -20.23 9.13
C GLU A 159 -23.67 -20.24 10.64
N PRO A 160 -23.38 -19.15 11.38
CA PRO A 160 -22.76 -17.89 10.92
C PRO A 160 -21.22 -17.92 10.97
N PHE A 161 -20.61 -19.06 11.29
CA PHE A 161 -19.16 -19.18 11.49
C PHE A 161 -18.35 -18.97 10.21
N GLU A 162 -18.98 -19.05 9.02
CA GLU A 162 -18.33 -18.68 7.75
C GLU A 162 -17.70 -17.28 7.84
N LEU A 163 -18.34 -16.31 8.50
CA LEU A 163 -17.85 -14.92 8.64
C LEU A 163 -16.46 -14.81 9.31
N LEU A 164 -16.01 -15.85 10.01
CA LEU A 164 -14.65 -15.90 10.54
C LEU A 164 -13.58 -15.84 9.44
N TYR A 165 -13.90 -16.17 8.18
CA TYR A 165 -12.96 -16.00 7.06
C TYR A 165 -12.52 -14.55 6.87
N LEU A 166 -13.29 -13.55 7.33
CA LEU A 166 -12.92 -12.14 7.28
C LEU A 166 -11.64 -11.84 8.08
N THR A 167 -11.28 -12.71 9.03
CA THR A 167 -10.00 -12.63 9.76
C THR A 167 -8.79 -12.89 8.87
N SER A 168 -8.97 -13.43 7.65
CA SER A 168 -7.92 -13.55 6.64
C SER A 168 -7.27 -12.22 6.25
N ALA A 169 -7.90 -11.07 6.57
CA ALA A 169 -7.30 -9.75 6.41
C ALA A 169 -6.11 -9.49 7.36
N LEU A 170 -5.99 -10.21 8.47
CA LEU A 170 -4.92 -10.01 9.47
C LEU A 170 -3.50 -10.24 8.90
N PRO A 171 -3.22 -11.35 8.18
CA PRO A 171 -1.97 -11.52 7.46
C PRO A 171 -1.61 -10.35 6.54
N LEU A 172 -2.59 -9.78 5.83
CA LEU A 172 -2.38 -8.64 4.94
C LEU A 172 -2.06 -7.36 5.71
N ALA A 173 -2.71 -7.15 6.86
CA ALA A 173 -2.41 -6.04 7.75
C ALA A 173 -0.96 -6.09 8.26
N ILE A 174 -0.41 -7.28 8.51
CA ILE A 174 1.01 -7.45 8.86
C ILE A 174 1.90 -6.99 7.70
N VAL A 175 1.60 -7.39 6.46
CA VAL A 175 2.34 -6.94 5.27
C VAL A 175 2.26 -5.42 5.12
N GLN A 176 1.09 -4.82 5.37
CA GLN A 176 0.93 -3.37 5.34
C GLN A 176 1.82 -2.67 6.38
N ILE A 177 2.04 -3.24 7.56
CA ILE A 177 2.97 -2.68 8.55
C ILE A 177 4.39 -2.64 7.98
N TRP A 178 4.82 -3.67 7.25
CA TRP A 178 6.14 -3.70 6.62
C TRP A 178 6.26 -2.66 5.52
N LEU A 179 5.24 -2.55 4.66
CA LEU A 179 5.17 -1.53 3.62
C LEU A 179 5.20 -0.11 4.21
N ASN A 180 4.47 0.14 5.30
CA ASN A 180 4.52 1.43 5.99
C ASN A 180 5.91 1.75 6.53
N ARG A 181 6.65 0.77 7.05
CA ARG A 181 8.05 0.97 7.48
C ARG A 181 8.94 1.35 6.31
N HIS A 182 8.73 0.75 5.15
CA HIS A 182 9.43 1.11 3.91
C HIS A 182 9.06 2.53 3.45
N TRP A 183 7.77 2.86 3.37
CA TRP A 183 7.31 4.18 2.93
C TRP A 183 7.80 5.30 3.84
N LYS A 184 7.99 5.06 5.14
CA LYS A 184 8.61 6.04 6.05
C LYS A 184 10.07 6.38 5.72
N VAL A 185 10.78 5.50 5.02
CA VAL A 185 12.16 5.75 4.57
C VAL A 185 12.16 6.51 3.25
N VAL A 186 11.25 6.12 2.35
CA VAL A 186 11.16 6.70 1.00
C VAL A 186 10.50 8.08 1.02
N GLU A 187 9.45 8.25 1.82
CA GLU A 187 8.69 9.50 1.91
C GLU A 187 9.28 10.41 2.99
N ASP A 188 9.47 11.68 2.65
CA ASP A 188 9.88 12.70 3.63
C ASP A 188 8.76 12.97 4.65
N ASN A 189 9.13 13.49 5.83
CA ASN A 189 8.20 13.78 6.95
C ASN A 189 7.13 14.83 6.59
N LYS A 190 7.24 15.46 5.41
CA LYS A 190 6.29 16.44 4.89
C LYS A 190 5.00 15.82 4.35
N ARG A 191 5.00 14.53 4.01
CA ARG A 191 3.79 13.85 3.54
C ARG A 191 2.92 13.43 4.73
N ILE A 192 1.66 13.83 4.71
CA ILE A 192 0.73 13.53 5.80
C ILE A 192 0.23 12.10 5.60
N ALA A 193 0.60 11.20 6.53
CA ALA A 193 0.10 9.84 6.54
C ALA A 193 -1.44 9.87 6.64
N ARG A 194 -2.10 9.09 5.77
CA ARG A 194 -3.55 9.10 5.68
C ARG A 194 -4.18 8.48 6.92
N GLN A 195 -4.84 9.29 7.75
CA GLN A 195 -5.49 8.81 8.98
C GLN A 195 -6.99 8.54 8.83
N ALA A 196 -7.65 9.13 7.83
CA ALA A 196 -9.09 9.04 7.63
C ALA A 196 -9.46 8.30 6.34
N PHE A 197 -10.66 7.70 6.38
CA PHE A 197 -11.29 7.08 5.21
C PHE A 197 -11.70 8.13 4.18
N SER A 198 -11.66 7.74 2.90
CA SER A 198 -12.18 8.57 1.81
C SER A 198 -13.70 8.42 1.75
N PRO A 199 -14.42 9.34 1.10
CA PRO A 199 -15.85 9.18 0.88
C PRO A 199 -16.21 7.83 0.24
N LEU A 200 -15.40 7.34 -0.71
CA LEU A 200 -15.61 6.04 -1.35
C LEU A 200 -15.42 4.87 -0.37
N GLU A 201 -14.41 4.95 0.49
CA GLU A 201 -14.18 3.94 1.54
C GLU A 201 -15.29 3.95 2.60
N LEU A 202 -15.81 5.13 2.96
CA LEU A 202 -16.98 5.24 3.83
C LEU A 202 -18.23 4.61 3.21
N VAL A 203 -18.50 4.87 1.93
CA VAL A 203 -19.60 4.22 1.19
C VAL A 203 -19.42 2.70 1.19
N ALA A 204 -18.20 2.22 0.96
CA ALA A 204 -17.90 0.79 1.01
C ALA A 204 -18.15 0.19 2.40
N ILE A 205 -17.78 0.90 3.48
CA ILE A 205 -18.03 0.50 4.86
C ILE A 205 -19.54 0.42 5.14
N ILE A 206 -20.30 1.46 4.80
CA ILE A 206 -21.75 1.53 5.05
C ILE A 206 -22.49 0.42 4.29
N THR A 207 -22.19 0.27 3.00
CA THR A 207 -22.81 -0.76 2.14
C THR A 207 -22.44 -2.15 2.64
N GLY A 208 -21.16 -2.36 2.95
CA GLY A 208 -20.64 -3.60 3.50
C GLY A 208 -21.27 -4.01 4.82
N ALA A 209 -21.37 -3.07 5.76
CA ALA A 209 -22.00 -3.28 7.06
C ALA A 209 -23.47 -3.69 6.90
N SER A 210 -24.16 -3.06 5.95
CA SER A 210 -25.57 -3.35 5.65
C SER A 210 -25.74 -4.75 5.08
N ILE A 211 -24.86 -5.18 4.16
CA ILE A 211 -24.86 -6.54 3.60
C ILE A 211 -24.57 -7.59 4.69
N ILE A 212 -23.55 -7.36 5.51
CA ILE A 212 -23.20 -8.27 6.61
C ILE A 212 -24.35 -8.39 7.61
N GLY A 213 -24.98 -7.27 7.97
CA GLY A 213 -26.15 -7.25 8.84
C GLY A 213 -27.31 -8.06 8.25
N LEU A 214 -27.57 -7.92 6.95
CA LEU A 214 -28.60 -8.71 6.26
C LEU A 214 -28.31 -10.21 6.31
N ILE A 215 -27.07 -10.61 6.00
CA ILE A 215 -26.63 -12.03 6.05
C ILE A 215 -26.78 -12.58 7.48
N ALA A 216 -26.40 -11.80 8.49
CA ALA A 216 -26.43 -12.25 9.89
C ALA A 216 -27.87 -12.39 10.44
N ILE A 217 -28.82 -11.57 9.98
CA ILE A 217 -30.21 -11.57 10.46
C ILE A 217 -31.06 -12.58 9.70
N HIS A 218 -30.79 -12.81 8.42
CA HIS A 218 -31.57 -13.69 7.56
C HIS A 218 -30.69 -14.75 6.87
N PRO A 219 -30.24 -15.78 7.60
CA PRO A 219 -29.49 -16.90 7.02
C PRO A 219 -30.30 -17.67 5.95
N ASP A 220 -31.63 -17.63 6.02
CA ASP A 220 -32.53 -18.35 5.11
C ASP A 220 -32.76 -17.65 3.74
N ILE A 221 -32.16 -16.47 3.49
CA ILE A 221 -32.33 -15.70 2.23
C ILE A 221 -31.35 -16.15 1.12
N LYS A 222 -30.66 -17.29 1.27
CA LYS A 222 -29.80 -17.86 0.21
C LYS A 222 -30.55 -18.77 -0.75
#